data_AF-A0A0A2X2B6-F1
#
_entry.id   AF-A0A0A2X2B6-F1
#
_cell.length_a   1.000
_cell.length_b   1.000
_cell.length_c   1.000
_cell.angle_alpha   90.00
_cell.angle_beta   90.00
_cell.angle_gamma   90.00
#
_symmetry.space_group_name_H-M   'P 1'
#
loop_
_entity.id
_entity.type
_entity.pdbx_description
1 polymer ?
#
loop_
_entity_poly.entity_id
_entity_poly.type
_entity_poly.pdbx_seq_one_letter_code
_entity_poly.pdbx_strand_id
1 'polypeptide(L)'
;MRRHFGVAQGVGIACVVAMDKLDQLYQRAEETSAHLFRTFQSDEDFLDDAVVALDAEGLTTLSSQAQREAAVALCFARVREAAAGVDPRHAIPGLALATERYYYGDEELTQSLPMLGTAMKSAIALAWNNVRSPSPPVCVCDDAGLCKLVKAIAAWELLNLHADQAHVFGFGTSVVHAGGLEMLSDRDLGLIHAWQRYTQGRGTNQRTLAQSQQVVWGRFQEFQRAVIEVLRGASPRSMPVFRGTLFEAIGSLDFWLGLYVRFMLLQGVLRMRIAREGAQAAASLGITLFREFPLAFEGIENIPRDKVEAVVHNVFWRRPWYESRIDGPLANMWPERPAIRIDEDTFCVGIANVMDSVNNFIESAVMASQGFGDVKVDPVVFQTYVSRRFEDEVCALFRKAGFTAGSLTTRHAWHTGDDPEPIDHAHRARIPGEIDVVAWHPERRLLLVCECKVLVSPASRRVLTNVWSKLGPDDSKGFHRNLDAKLEWIRGVSRFGDATVIGLLVVDQGAFLAGDAQHRVVELAELEAMLGNLDQLSTRAAGSAPTRTG
;
A
#
# COMPACT_ATOMS: atom_id res chain seq x y z
N MET A 1 1.18 -31.45 20.29
CA MET A 1 0.43 -31.07 21.50
C MET A 1 -0.21 -29.70 21.30
N ARG A 2 -1.53 -29.60 21.41
CA ARG A 2 -2.28 -28.33 21.30
C ARG A 2 -2.09 -27.55 22.61
N ARG A 3 -1.37 -26.42 22.59
CA ARG A 3 -1.38 -25.45 23.70
C ARG A 3 -2.47 -24.42 23.42
N HIS A 4 -3.43 -24.32 24.34
CA HIS A 4 -4.56 -23.39 24.28
C HIS A 4 -4.13 -21.97 24.64
N PHE A 5 -4.64 -20.98 23.91
CA PHE A 5 -4.56 -19.57 24.30
C PHE A 5 -5.50 -19.35 25.48
N GLY A 6 -4.96 -19.22 26.68
CA GLY A 6 -5.75 -18.93 27.89
C GLY A 6 -6.04 -17.43 28.00
N VAL A 7 -7.31 -17.04 27.92
CA VAL A 7 -7.78 -15.72 28.36
C VAL A 7 -7.94 -15.79 29.88
N ALA A 8 -7.11 -15.07 30.63
CA ALA A 8 -7.19 -15.01 32.09
C ALA A 8 -7.94 -13.76 32.54
N GLN A 9 -8.85 -13.90 33.51
CA GLN A 9 -9.48 -12.79 34.21
C GLN A 9 -8.65 -12.39 35.43
N GLY A 10 -8.17 -11.14 35.44
CA GLY A 10 -7.77 -10.40 36.64
C GLY A 10 -6.42 -10.76 37.30
N VAL A 11 -5.80 -9.71 37.84
CA VAL A 11 -4.58 -9.65 38.68
C VAL A 11 -3.26 -9.42 37.91
N GLY A 12 -2.53 -8.41 38.39
CA GLY A 12 -1.37 -7.78 37.74
C GLY A 12 -0.22 -8.72 37.39
N ILE A 13 0.39 -8.45 36.24
CA ILE A 13 1.50 -9.24 35.70
C ILE A 13 2.80 -8.73 36.33
N ALA A 14 3.34 -9.51 37.27
CA ALA A 14 4.76 -9.45 37.61
C ALA A 14 5.55 -10.06 36.43
N CYS A 15 6.03 -9.21 35.52
CA CYS A 15 6.84 -9.61 34.38
C CYS A 15 8.31 -9.75 34.80
N VAL A 16 8.62 -10.74 35.64
CA VAL A 16 10.01 -11.13 35.94
C VAL A 16 10.32 -12.40 35.16
N VAL A 17 10.44 -12.28 33.85
CA VAL A 17 10.99 -13.34 32.99
C VAL A 17 12.47 -13.03 32.80
N ALA A 18 13.34 -14.02 33.01
CA ALA A 18 14.80 -13.96 32.93
C ALA A 18 15.31 -12.97 31.85
N MET A 19 15.61 -11.74 32.28
CA MET A 19 15.91 -10.62 31.39
C MET A 19 17.20 -10.85 30.60
N ASP A 20 18.18 -11.54 31.20
CA ASP A 20 19.53 -11.72 30.64
C ASP A 20 19.54 -12.31 29.22
N LYS A 21 18.65 -13.27 28.90
CA LYS A 21 18.58 -13.86 27.55
C LYS A 21 17.96 -12.92 26.52
N LEU A 22 16.97 -12.13 26.92
CA LEU A 22 16.35 -11.15 26.03
C LEU A 22 17.27 -9.96 25.80
N ASP A 23 17.98 -9.50 26.84
CA ASP A 23 18.93 -8.40 26.73
C ASP A 23 20.09 -8.73 25.78
N GLN A 24 20.59 -9.98 25.78
CA GLN A 24 21.55 -10.44 24.77
C GLN A 24 21.00 -10.37 23.34
N LEU A 25 19.74 -10.76 23.13
CA LEU A 25 19.10 -10.67 21.81
C LEU A 25 18.88 -9.21 21.38
N TYR A 26 18.55 -8.32 22.30
CA TYR A 26 18.45 -6.88 22.01
C TYR A 26 19.81 -6.29 21.63
N GLN A 27 20.86 -6.57 22.41
CA GLN A 27 22.21 -6.11 22.08
C GLN A 27 22.64 -6.64 20.71
N ARG A 28 22.39 -7.92 20.42
CA ARG A 28 22.70 -8.48 19.11
C ARG A 28 21.91 -7.82 17.99
N ALA A 29 20.62 -7.54 18.19
CA ALA A 29 19.80 -6.84 17.21
C ALA A 29 20.35 -5.43 16.88
N GLU A 30 20.82 -4.72 17.91
CA GLU A 30 21.48 -3.42 17.78
C GLU A 30 22.76 -3.50 16.96
N GLU A 31 23.64 -4.45 17.28
CA GLU A 31 24.90 -4.69 16.57
C GLU A 31 24.65 -5.05 15.10
N THR A 32 23.70 -5.96 14.84
CA THR A 32 23.32 -6.39 13.49
C THR A 32 22.72 -5.24 12.69
N SER A 33 21.80 -4.46 13.27
CA SER A 33 21.20 -3.30 12.62
C SER A 33 22.26 -2.27 12.25
N ALA A 34 23.18 -1.96 13.17
CA ALA A 34 24.27 -1.03 12.91
C ALA A 34 25.26 -1.56 11.85
N HIS A 35 25.53 -2.86 11.83
CA HIS A 35 26.36 -3.49 10.81
C HIS A 35 25.72 -3.36 9.42
N LEU A 36 24.45 -3.75 9.27
CA LEU A 36 23.71 -3.63 8.01
C LEU A 36 23.79 -2.20 7.45
N PHE A 37 23.52 -1.19 8.27
CA PHE A 37 23.57 0.21 7.83
C PHE A 37 24.96 0.66 7.40
N ARG A 38 25.99 0.36 8.20
CA ARG A 38 27.37 0.71 7.83
C ARG A 38 27.76 0.06 6.51
N THR A 39 27.42 -1.21 6.31
CA THR A 39 27.70 -1.91 5.05
C THR A 39 27.02 -1.20 3.89
N PHE A 40 25.70 -0.97 3.96
CA PHE A 40 24.95 -0.40 2.84
C PHE A 40 25.22 1.08 2.56
N GLN A 41 25.60 1.87 3.57
CA GLN A 41 26.02 3.26 3.36
C GLN A 41 27.35 3.38 2.61
N SER A 42 28.23 2.37 2.73
CA SER A 42 29.57 2.38 2.13
C SER A 42 29.67 1.67 0.78
N ASP A 43 28.57 1.11 0.28
CA ASP A 43 28.59 0.12 -0.78
C ASP A 43 27.92 0.65 -2.06
N GLU A 44 28.75 1.19 -2.96
CA GLU A 44 28.31 1.72 -4.25
C GLU A 44 27.93 0.60 -5.25
N ASP A 45 28.45 -0.62 -5.04
CA ASP A 45 28.30 -1.79 -5.92
C ASP A 45 27.36 -2.85 -5.32
N PHE A 46 26.20 -2.38 -4.87
CA PHE A 46 25.24 -3.17 -4.10
C PHE A 46 24.74 -4.47 -4.80
N LEU A 47 24.76 -4.52 -6.14
CA LEU A 47 24.34 -5.68 -6.95
C LEU A 47 25.48 -6.52 -7.53
N ASP A 48 26.74 -6.26 -7.18
CA ASP A 48 27.92 -6.89 -7.82
C ASP A 48 27.84 -8.42 -7.91
N ASP A 49 27.54 -9.08 -6.78
CA ASP A 49 27.35 -10.55 -6.69
C ASP A 49 26.30 -11.09 -7.67
N ALA A 50 25.24 -10.32 -7.93
CA ALA A 50 24.18 -10.70 -8.85
C ALA A 50 24.63 -10.49 -10.31
N VAL A 51 25.34 -9.40 -10.59
CA VAL A 51 25.88 -9.08 -11.91
C VAL A 51 26.88 -10.15 -12.36
N VAL A 52 27.82 -10.54 -11.49
CA VAL A 52 28.78 -11.61 -11.80
C VAL A 52 28.07 -12.92 -12.16
N ALA A 53 27.01 -13.26 -11.42
CA ALA A 53 26.22 -14.46 -11.70
C ALA A 53 25.46 -14.36 -13.03
N LEU A 54 24.87 -13.20 -13.33
CA LEU A 54 24.17 -12.96 -14.58
C LEU A 54 25.13 -12.97 -15.77
N ASP A 55 26.33 -12.41 -15.62
CA ASP A 55 27.33 -12.34 -16.69
C ASP A 55 27.80 -13.73 -17.11
N ALA A 56 28.03 -14.62 -16.15
CA ALA A 56 28.37 -16.01 -16.40
C ALA A 56 27.34 -16.76 -17.27
N GLU A 57 26.08 -16.32 -17.24
CA GLU A 57 24.97 -16.89 -18.03
C GLU A 57 24.59 -16.02 -19.24
N GLY A 58 25.32 -14.93 -19.51
CA GLY A 58 25.00 -13.99 -20.60
C GLY A 58 23.69 -13.21 -20.38
N LEU A 59 23.30 -13.00 -19.13
CA LEU A 59 22.04 -12.37 -18.71
C LEU A 59 22.21 -10.93 -18.17
N THR A 60 23.35 -10.28 -18.42
CA THR A 60 23.57 -8.86 -18.10
C THR A 60 22.84 -7.94 -19.07
N THR A 61 22.62 -8.37 -20.32
CA THR A 61 21.82 -7.64 -21.32
C THR A 61 20.50 -8.34 -21.56
N LEU A 62 19.40 -7.70 -21.16
CA LEU A 62 18.04 -8.26 -21.19
C LEU A 62 17.23 -7.64 -22.33
N SER A 63 17.16 -8.33 -23.47
CA SER A 63 16.47 -7.86 -24.69
C SER A 63 15.10 -8.53 -24.92
N SER A 64 14.77 -9.56 -24.14
CA SER A 64 13.54 -10.34 -24.30
C SER A 64 12.93 -10.73 -22.95
N GLN A 65 11.64 -11.04 -22.95
CA GLN A 65 10.95 -11.50 -21.75
C GLN A 65 11.55 -12.81 -21.20
N ALA A 66 11.95 -13.73 -22.07
CA ALA A 66 12.57 -14.99 -21.67
C ALA A 66 13.89 -14.77 -20.92
N GLN A 67 14.73 -13.83 -21.38
CA GLN A 67 15.96 -13.47 -20.67
C GLN A 67 15.67 -12.84 -19.29
N ARG A 68 14.64 -11.98 -19.20
CA ARG A 68 14.23 -11.36 -17.93
C ARG A 68 13.75 -12.42 -16.94
N GLU A 69 12.92 -13.36 -17.38
CA GLU A 69 12.43 -14.46 -16.54
C GLU A 69 13.56 -15.42 -16.11
N ALA A 70 14.53 -15.68 -16.99
CA ALA A 70 15.73 -16.46 -16.65
C ALA A 70 16.59 -15.74 -15.59
N ALA A 71 16.80 -14.43 -15.74
CA ALA A 71 17.54 -13.61 -14.78
C ALA A 71 16.86 -13.58 -13.40
N VAL A 72 15.53 -13.45 -13.36
CA VAL A 72 14.73 -13.54 -12.13
C VAL A 72 14.88 -14.89 -11.47
N ALA A 73 14.77 -15.99 -12.24
CA ALA A 73 14.93 -17.35 -11.72
C ALA A 73 16.33 -17.60 -11.15
N LEU A 74 17.38 -17.12 -11.83
CA LEU A 74 18.76 -17.21 -11.36
C LEU A 74 18.96 -16.46 -10.03
N CYS A 75 18.50 -15.22 -9.95
CA CYS A 75 18.61 -14.43 -8.71
C CYS A 75 17.79 -15.04 -7.56
N PHE A 76 16.60 -15.57 -7.86
CA PHE A 76 15.79 -16.26 -6.85
C PHE A 76 16.47 -17.53 -6.32
N ALA A 77 17.18 -18.29 -7.17
CA ALA A 77 17.96 -19.44 -6.73
C ALA A 77 19.06 -19.03 -5.73
N ARG A 78 19.76 -17.90 -5.99
CA ARG A 78 20.75 -17.33 -5.06
C ARG A 78 20.13 -16.83 -3.76
N VAL A 79 18.94 -16.23 -3.82
CA VAL A 79 18.17 -15.86 -2.61
C VAL A 79 17.91 -17.09 -1.76
N ARG A 80 17.47 -18.20 -2.36
CA ARG A 80 17.20 -19.46 -1.64
C ARG A 80 18.47 -20.04 -1.02
N GLU A 81 19.59 -19.96 -1.71
CA GLU A 81 20.90 -20.38 -1.19
C GLU A 81 21.33 -19.51 0.01
N ALA A 82 21.26 -18.18 -0.13
CA ALA A 82 21.63 -17.25 0.94
C ALA A 82 20.69 -17.33 2.15
N ALA A 83 19.42 -17.67 1.95
CA ALA A 83 18.45 -17.86 3.02
C ALA A 83 18.60 -19.22 3.73
N ALA A 84 19.28 -20.19 3.10
CA ALA A 84 19.46 -21.51 3.67
C ALA A 84 20.33 -21.43 4.93
N GLY A 85 19.78 -21.86 6.06
CA GLY A 85 20.52 -21.92 7.32
C GLY A 85 20.64 -20.59 8.08
N VAL A 86 19.94 -19.53 7.67
CA VAL A 86 19.84 -18.29 8.45
C VAL A 86 19.14 -18.57 9.78
N ASP A 87 19.82 -18.27 10.90
CA ASP A 87 19.23 -18.39 12.24
C ASP A 87 18.18 -17.29 12.48
N PRO A 88 16.90 -17.65 12.66
CA PRO A 88 15.83 -16.67 12.89
C PRO A 88 16.03 -15.86 14.18
N ARG A 89 16.68 -16.41 15.21
CA ARG A 89 16.93 -15.72 16.49
C ARG A 89 17.89 -14.55 16.32
N HIS A 90 18.84 -14.69 15.41
CA HIS A 90 19.80 -13.65 15.09
C HIS A 90 19.24 -12.67 14.06
N ALA A 91 18.74 -13.20 12.94
CA ALA A 91 18.35 -12.41 11.78
C ALA A 91 17.11 -11.55 12.01
N ILE A 92 16.03 -12.11 12.55
CA ILE A 92 14.72 -11.43 12.60
C ILE A 92 14.76 -10.18 13.51
N PRO A 93 15.30 -10.22 14.74
CA PRO A 93 15.41 -9.02 15.57
C PRO A 93 16.25 -7.92 14.92
N GLY A 94 17.42 -8.26 14.36
CA GLY A 94 18.31 -7.30 13.71
C GLY A 94 17.69 -6.65 12.48
N LEU A 95 17.07 -7.45 11.60
CA LEU A 95 16.36 -6.96 10.41
C LEU A 95 15.14 -6.11 10.78
N ALA A 96 14.36 -6.51 11.79
CA ALA A 96 13.20 -5.76 12.24
C ALA A 96 13.60 -4.37 12.76
N LEU A 97 14.67 -4.31 13.58
CA LEU A 97 15.20 -3.04 14.08
C LEU A 97 15.79 -2.17 12.96
N ALA A 98 16.54 -2.76 12.05
CA ALA A 98 17.06 -2.07 10.88
C ALA A 98 15.92 -1.51 10.01
N THR A 99 14.82 -2.24 9.86
CA THR A 99 13.68 -1.76 9.09
C THR A 99 12.97 -0.59 9.77
N GLU A 100 12.79 -0.62 11.10
CA GLU A 100 12.25 0.53 11.85
C GLU A 100 13.13 1.78 11.67
N ARG A 101 14.45 1.63 11.78
CA ARG A 101 15.39 2.74 11.61
C ARG A 101 15.40 3.28 10.18
N TYR A 102 15.30 2.40 9.20
CA TYR A 102 15.29 2.79 7.79
C TYR A 102 14.07 3.67 7.46
N TYR A 103 12.86 3.22 7.80
CA TYR A 103 11.64 3.96 7.43
C TYR A 103 11.38 5.22 8.27
N TYR A 104 11.89 5.29 9.49
CA TYR A 104 11.52 6.35 10.44
C TYR A 104 12.69 7.08 11.10
N GLY A 105 13.94 6.79 10.71
CA GLY A 105 15.13 7.34 11.34
C GLY A 105 16.18 7.92 10.37
N ASP A 106 16.31 7.38 9.16
CA ASP A 106 17.36 7.77 8.20
C ASP A 106 16.75 8.12 6.83
N GLU A 107 16.43 9.40 6.64
CA GLU A 107 15.83 9.91 5.40
C GLU A 107 16.82 9.87 4.22
N GLU A 108 18.10 10.11 4.47
CA GLU A 108 19.15 10.11 3.44
C GLU A 108 19.33 8.71 2.86
N LEU A 109 19.47 7.69 3.72
CA LEU A 109 19.56 6.30 3.29
C LEU A 109 18.29 5.83 2.58
N THR A 110 17.14 6.28 3.07
CA THR A 110 15.85 6.04 2.45
C THR A 110 15.84 6.53 1.01
N GLN A 111 16.39 7.72 0.74
CA GLN A 111 16.46 8.30 -0.60
C GLN A 111 17.52 7.62 -1.48
N SER A 112 18.69 7.29 -0.95
CA SER A 112 19.78 6.69 -1.72
C SER A 112 19.56 5.22 -2.08
N LEU A 113 18.94 4.43 -1.18
CA LEU A 113 18.70 3.00 -1.36
C LEU A 113 17.22 2.65 -1.15
N PRO A 114 16.30 3.01 -2.07
CA PRO A 114 14.86 2.88 -1.89
C PRO A 114 14.35 1.44 -1.74
N MET A 115 15.09 0.45 -2.26
CA MET A 115 14.72 -0.98 -2.22
C MET A 115 15.16 -1.68 -0.92
N LEU A 116 16.01 -1.05 -0.11
CA LEU A 116 16.59 -1.70 1.07
C LEU A 116 15.51 -2.10 2.10
N GLY A 117 14.52 -1.22 2.30
CA GLY A 117 13.42 -1.48 3.22
C GLY A 117 12.58 -2.71 2.84
N THR A 118 12.25 -2.89 1.56
CA THR A 118 11.49 -4.07 1.11
C THR A 118 12.34 -5.34 1.19
N ALA A 119 13.61 -5.25 0.80
CA ALA A 119 14.53 -6.37 0.87
C ALA A 119 14.73 -6.90 2.30
N MET A 120 14.85 -6.01 3.30
CA MET A 120 14.92 -6.42 4.71
C MET A 120 13.63 -7.08 5.19
N LYS A 121 12.45 -6.58 4.79
CA LYS A 121 11.15 -7.21 5.13
C LYS A 121 11.02 -8.60 4.50
N SER A 122 11.46 -8.75 3.25
CA SER A 122 11.49 -10.04 2.56
C SER A 122 12.52 -11.00 3.17
N ALA A 123 13.66 -10.48 3.67
CA ALA A 123 14.64 -11.28 4.39
C ALA A 123 14.08 -11.86 5.70
N ILE A 124 13.27 -11.09 6.44
CA ILE A 124 12.53 -11.58 7.62
C ILE A 124 11.64 -12.77 7.22
N ALA A 125 10.93 -12.66 6.09
CA ALA A 125 10.03 -13.73 5.63
C ALA A 125 10.77 -15.03 5.29
N LEU A 126 11.93 -14.92 4.64
CA LEU A 126 12.73 -16.08 4.28
C LEU A 126 13.44 -16.69 5.49
N ALA A 127 13.99 -15.86 6.38
CA ALA A 127 14.58 -16.32 7.64
C ALA A 127 13.55 -17.07 8.49
N TRP A 128 12.30 -16.60 8.53
CA TRP A 128 11.25 -17.26 9.33
C TRP A 128 10.98 -18.71 8.93
N ASN A 129 11.27 -19.11 7.68
CA ASN A 129 11.11 -20.49 7.24
C ASN A 129 11.91 -21.48 8.12
N ASN A 130 13.01 -21.02 8.74
CA ASN A 130 13.94 -21.83 9.52
C ASN A 130 13.56 -21.97 11.01
N VAL A 131 12.48 -21.33 11.49
CA VAL A 131 12.07 -21.31 12.93
C VAL A 131 11.78 -22.70 13.51
N ARG A 132 11.45 -23.69 12.68
CA ARG A 132 11.11 -25.06 13.11
C ARG A 132 11.96 -26.15 12.45
N SER A 133 13.08 -25.80 11.85
CA SER A 133 13.96 -26.80 11.24
C SER A 133 14.42 -27.81 12.32
N PRO A 134 14.11 -29.11 12.17
CA PRO A 134 14.29 -30.12 13.22
C PRO A 134 15.77 -30.44 13.52
N SER A 135 16.66 -30.01 12.63
CA SER A 135 18.08 -29.90 12.90
C SER A 135 18.36 -28.42 13.15
N PRO A 136 19.01 -28.03 14.27
CA PRO A 136 19.61 -26.70 14.31
C PRO A 136 20.50 -26.64 13.05
N PRO A 137 20.30 -25.68 12.14
CA PRO A 137 21.23 -25.57 11.03
C PRO A 137 22.61 -25.44 11.66
N VAL A 138 23.52 -26.34 11.30
CA VAL A 138 24.95 -26.11 11.47
C VAL A 138 25.27 -25.00 10.47
N CYS A 139 24.82 -23.78 10.74
CA CYS A 139 25.16 -22.62 9.96
C CYS A 139 25.02 -21.36 10.81
N VAL A 140 26.20 -20.79 11.03
CA VAL A 140 26.51 -19.51 11.64
C VAL A 140 26.29 -18.47 10.55
N CYS A 141 25.04 -18.05 10.29
CA CYS A 141 24.86 -16.84 9.48
C CYS A 141 25.23 -15.67 10.39
N ASP A 142 26.42 -15.11 10.18
CA ASP A 142 26.87 -13.88 10.82
C ASP A 142 26.26 -12.66 10.12
N ASP A 143 26.61 -11.46 10.58
CA ASP A 143 26.07 -10.22 10.02
C ASP A 143 26.43 -10.06 8.52
N ALA A 144 27.57 -10.62 8.07
CA ALA A 144 27.99 -10.59 6.67
C ALA A 144 27.12 -11.50 5.79
N GLY A 145 26.80 -12.71 6.26
CA GLY A 145 25.85 -13.59 5.59
C GLY A 145 24.46 -12.96 5.47
N LEU A 146 24.03 -12.20 6.48
CA LEU A 146 22.77 -11.48 6.45
C LEU A 146 22.77 -10.32 5.44
N CYS A 147 23.87 -9.56 5.35
CA CYS A 147 24.06 -8.57 4.29
C CYS A 147 23.96 -9.20 2.89
N LYS A 148 24.60 -10.36 2.68
CA LYS A 148 24.53 -11.10 1.41
C LYS A 148 23.10 -11.50 1.06
N LEU A 149 22.31 -11.97 2.03
CA LEU A 149 20.90 -12.28 1.82
C LEU A 149 20.11 -11.04 1.38
N VAL A 150 20.27 -9.91 2.09
CA VAL A 150 19.54 -8.67 1.77
C VAL A 150 19.89 -8.17 0.36
N LYS A 151 21.17 -8.19 -0.04
CA LYS A 151 21.61 -7.87 -1.40
C LYS A 151 20.98 -8.77 -2.46
N ALA A 152 21.03 -10.09 -2.24
CA ALA A 152 20.46 -11.06 -3.16
C ALA A 152 18.94 -10.85 -3.35
N ILE A 153 18.22 -10.55 -2.26
CA ILE A 153 16.79 -10.25 -2.30
C ILE A 153 16.52 -8.98 -3.07
N ALA A 154 17.27 -7.90 -2.81
CA ALA A 154 17.06 -6.65 -3.50
C ALA A 154 17.33 -6.77 -5.01
N ALA A 155 18.35 -7.52 -5.42
CA ALA A 155 18.60 -7.86 -6.82
C ALA A 155 17.42 -8.62 -7.44
N TRP A 156 16.92 -9.65 -6.75
CA TRP A 156 15.76 -10.42 -7.18
C TRP A 156 14.48 -9.56 -7.29
N GLU A 157 14.18 -8.75 -6.28
CA GLU A 157 12.99 -7.87 -6.28
C GLU A 157 13.06 -6.84 -7.42
N LEU A 158 14.23 -6.23 -7.65
CA LEU A 158 14.46 -5.30 -8.75
C LEU A 158 14.20 -5.97 -10.10
N LEU A 159 14.81 -7.13 -10.34
CA LEU A 159 14.64 -7.86 -11.61
C LEU A 159 13.23 -8.40 -11.79
N ASN A 160 12.57 -8.85 -10.71
CA ASN A 160 11.20 -9.35 -10.77
C ASN A 160 10.22 -8.22 -11.11
N LEU A 161 10.37 -7.06 -10.46
CA LEU A 161 9.59 -5.86 -10.80
C LEU A 161 9.85 -5.44 -12.25
N HIS A 162 11.11 -5.41 -12.68
CA HIS A 162 11.44 -5.07 -14.07
C HIS A 162 10.86 -6.06 -15.07
N ALA A 163 10.90 -7.37 -14.80
CA ALA A 163 10.30 -8.39 -15.66
C ALA A 163 8.78 -8.23 -15.77
N ASP A 164 8.10 -7.87 -14.68
CA ASP A 164 6.67 -7.58 -14.65
C ASP A 164 6.34 -6.31 -15.46
N GLN A 165 7.11 -5.24 -15.27
CA GLN A 165 6.95 -3.98 -15.99
C GLN A 165 7.24 -4.14 -17.48
N ALA A 166 8.32 -4.82 -17.84
CA ALA A 166 8.68 -5.08 -19.22
C ALA A 166 7.61 -5.91 -19.95
N HIS A 167 7.01 -6.88 -19.27
CA HIS A 167 5.89 -7.65 -19.81
C HIS A 167 4.67 -6.78 -20.11
N VAL A 168 4.34 -5.83 -19.23
CA VAL A 168 3.14 -4.98 -19.38
C VAL A 168 3.36 -3.81 -20.33
N PHE A 169 4.50 -3.13 -20.24
CA PHE A 169 4.77 -1.89 -20.98
C PHE A 169 5.52 -2.12 -22.31
N GLY A 170 6.02 -3.34 -22.52
CA GLY A 170 6.79 -3.70 -23.70
C GLY A 170 8.17 -3.03 -23.73
N PHE A 171 8.91 -3.09 -22.62
CA PHE A 171 10.25 -2.48 -22.53
C PHE A 171 11.22 -3.12 -23.53
N GLY A 172 12.09 -2.27 -24.08
CA GLY A 172 13.22 -2.65 -24.93
C GLY A 172 14.38 -3.24 -24.13
N THR A 173 15.58 -3.16 -24.69
CA THR A 173 16.78 -3.68 -24.05
C THR A 173 17.14 -2.89 -22.80
N SER A 174 17.46 -3.62 -21.73
CA SER A 174 18.01 -3.08 -20.48
C SER A 174 19.31 -3.79 -20.11
N VAL A 175 20.20 -3.10 -19.42
CA VAL A 175 21.50 -3.65 -18.98
C VAL A 175 21.57 -3.62 -17.46
N VAL A 176 22.02 -4.71 -16.85
CA VAL A 176 22.18 -4.86 -15.40
C VAL A 176 23.64 -4.55 -15.03
N HIS A 177 23.84 -3.65 -14.08
CA HIS A 177 25.13 -3.21 -13.56
C HIS A 177 25.17 -3.31 -12.03
N ALA A 178 26.36 -3.18 -11.44
CA ALA A 178 26.55 -3.30 -10.00
C ALA A 178 25.75 -2.24 -9.21
N GLY A 179 25.58 -1.05 -9.78
CA GLY A 179 24.78 0.03 -9.20
C GLY A 179 23.27 -0.01 -9.52
N GLY A 180 22.79 -0.90 -10.40
CA GLY A 180 21.37 -0.93 -10.75
C GLY A 180 21.05 -1.44 -12.15
N LEU A 181 19.92 -0.97 -12.68
CA LEU A 181 19.39 -1.33 -14.00
C LEU A 181 19.39 -0.09 -14.91
N GLU A 182 20.05 -0.18 -16.06
CA GLU A 182 20.06 0.83 -17.11
C GLU A 182 19.03 0.51 -18.20
N MET A 183 18.29 1.53 -18.64
CA MET A 183 17.33 1.45 -19.73
C MET A 183 17.91 2.14 -20.96
N LEU A 184 17.96 1.45 -22.12
CA LEU A 184 18.51 2.03 -23.35
C LEU A 184 17.52 2.93 -24.11
N SER A 185 16.24 2.93 -23.71
CA SER A 185 15.19 3.75 -24.30
C SER A 185 14.79 4.88 -23.35
N ASP A 186 14.80 6.13 -23.85
CA ASP A 186 14.32 7.30 -23.09
C ASP A 186 12.86 7.15 -22.64
N ARG A 187 12.03 6.49 -23.46
CA ARG A 187 10.62 6.18 -23.11
C ARG A 187 10.56 5.30 -21.86
N ASP A 188 11.32 4.21 -21.87
CA ASP A 188 11.30 3.21 -20.79
C ASP A 188 11.92 3.82 -19.52
N LEU A 189 13.00 4.60 -19.66
CA LEU A 189 13.60 5.35 -18.56
C LEU A 189 12.60 6.34 -17.93
N GLY A 190 11.86 7.10 -18.75
CA GLY A 190 10.82 8.01 -18.28
C GLY A 190 9.70 7.31 -17.49
N LEU A 191 9.28 6.12 -17.94
CA LEU A 191 8.28 5.30 -17.24
C LEU A 191 8.80 4.78 -15.90
N ILE A 192 10.06 4.33 -15.83
CA ILE A 192 10.69 3.90 -14.57
C ILE A 192 10.77 5.06 -13.58
N HIS A 193 11.19 6.25 -14.00
CA HIS A 193 11.24 7.41 -13.12
C HIS A 193 9.85 7.84 -12.62
N ALA A 194 8.82 7.76 -13.48
CA ALA A 194 7.45 8.00 -13.06
C ALA A 194 6.99 6.97 -12.02
N TRP A 195 7.31 5.68 -12.23
CA TRP A 195 7.01 4.61 -11.29
C TRP A 195 7.72 4.80 -9.94
N GLN A 196 8.99 5.16 -9.95
CA GLN A 196 9.76 5.43 -8.73
C GLN A 196 9.13 6.58 -7.92
N ARG A 197 8.73 7.68 -8.58
CA ARG A 197 8.01 8.78 -7.91
C ARG A 197 6.68 8.31 -7.31
N TYR A 198 5.95 7.46 -8.03
CA TYR A 198 4.70 6.87 -7.55
C TYR A 198 4.89 6.01 -6.29
N THR A 199 5.97 5.22 -6.21
CA THR A 199 6.22 4.31 -5.07
C THR A 199 6.98 4.96 -3.91
N GLN A 200 7.58 6.14 -4.10
CA GLN A 200 8.32 6.88 -3.07
C GLN A 200 7.49 7.15 -1.80
N GLY A 201 6.16 7.22 -1.90
CA GLY A 201 5.28 7.46 -0.75
C GLY A 201 5.30 6.37 0.33
N ARG A 202 5.77 5.13 0.06
CA ARG A 202 6.03 4.07 1.08
C ARG A 202 4.93 3.87 2.13
N GLY A 203 3.65 3.96 1.74
CA GLY A 203 2.50 3.82 2.64
C GLY A 203 1.81 5.14 3.03
N THR A 204 2.47 6.29 2.85
CA THR A 204 1.83 7.62 2.98
C THR A 204 0.75 7.87 1.92
N ASN A 205 0.73 7.06 0.86
CA ASN A 205 -0.24 7.08 -0.22
C ASN A 205 -1.50 6.24 0.04
N GLN A 206 -1.70 5.71 1.25
CA GLN A 206 -2.94 5.06 1.65
C GLN A 206 -4.10 6.07 1.73
N ARG A 207 -5.26 5.75 1.14
CA ARG A 207 -6.40 6.68 1.04
C ARG A 207 -7.05 6.95 2.38
N THR A 208 -6.99 5.98 3.30
CA THR A 208 -7.57 6.08 4.64
C THR A 208 -6.62 6.69 5.66
N LEU A 209 -5.35 6.93 5.32
CA LEU A 209 -4.32 7.33 6.29
C LEU A 209 -4.62 8.65 6.98
N ALA A 210 -5.05 9.68 6.25
CA ALA A 210 -5.36 10.99 6.83
C ALA A 210 -6.46 10.88 7.91
N GLN A 211 -7.50 10.09 7.66
CA GLN A 211 -8.56 9.83 8.65
C GLN A 211 -8.03 9.02 9.84
N SER A 212 -7.18 8.02 9.58
CA SER A 212 -6.54 7.24 10.65
C SER A 212 -5.64 8.11 11.53
N GLN A 213 -4.82 8.99 10.95
CA GLN A 213 -3.99 9.95 11.68
C GLN A 213 -4.82 10.90 12.54
N GLN A 214 -5.89 11.47 11.99
CA GLN A 214 -6.74 12.40 12.71
C GLN A 214 -7.49 11.74 13.88
N VAL A 215 -8.03 10.53 13.66
CA VAL A 215 -9.04 9.95 14.53
C VAL A 215 -8.50 8.78 15.37
N VAL A 216 -7.75 7.87 14.77
CA VAL A 216 -7.13 6.74 15.47
C VAL A 216 -5.92 7.22 16.26
N TRP A 217 -4.97 7.87 15.61
CA TRP A 217 -3.70 8.23 16.25
C TRP A 217 -3.81 9.54 17.02
N GLY A 218 -4.51 10.55 16.47
CA GLY A 218 -4.71 11.86 17.10
C GLY A 218 -5.59 11.83 18.34
N ARG A 219 -6.47 10.82 18.49
CA ARG A 219 -7.40 10.65 19.62
C ARG A 219 -7.41 9.22 20.15
N PHE A 220 -6.25 8.57 20.21
CA PHE A 220 -6.11 7.12 20.45
C PHE A 220 -6.90 6.58 21.65
N GLN A 221 -6.83 7.23 22.82
CA GLN A 221 -7.54 6.76 24.02
C GLN A 221 -9.07 6.87 23.89
N GLU A 222 -9.57 7.90 23.20
CA GLU A 222 -11.01 8.04 22.94
C GLU A 222 -11.47 7.05 21.88
N PHE A 223 -10.68 6.88 20.83
CA PHE A 223 -10.94 5.92 19.76
C PHE A 223 -10.99 4.50 20.30
N GLN A 224 -10.00 4.08 21.09
CA GLN A 224 -9.96 2.75 21.68
C GLN A 224 -11.17 2.48 22.58
N ARG A 225 -11.58 3.44 23.41
CA ARG A 225 -12.79 3.33 24.24
C ARG A 225 -14.03 3.13 23.38
N ALA A 226 -14.17 3.90 22.30
CA ALA A 226 -15.29 3.73 21.37
C ALA A 226 -15.28 2.35 20.67
N VAL A 227 -14.12 1.80 20.34
CA VAL A 227 -14.01 0.43 19.81
C VAL A 227 -14.52 -0.60 20.83
N ILE A 228 -14.16 -0.46 22.11
CA ILE A 228 -14.65 -1.35 23.19
C ILE A 228 -16.18 -1.26 23.31
N GLU A 229 -16.76 -0.06 23.27
CA GLU A 229 -18.22 0.13 23.31
C GLU A 229 -18.92 -0.51 22.09
N VAL A 230 -18.33 -0.41 20.90
CA VAL A 230 -18.86 -1.09 19.71
C VAL A 230 -18.80 -2.61 19.88
N LEU A 231 -17.71 -3.15 20.42
CA LEU A 231 -17.59 -4.59 20.71
C LEU A 231 -18.62 -5.08 21.74
N ARG A 232 -19.03 -4.20 22.67
CA ARG A 232 -20.14 -4.43 23.62
C ARG A 232 -21.53 -4.36 22.99
N GLY A 233 -21.62 -3.97 21.71
CA GLY A 233 -22.87 -3.91 20.94
C GLY A 233 -23.40 -2.50 20.69
N ALA A 234 -22.67 -1.44 21.08
CA ALA A 234 -23.05 -0.09 20.70
C ALA A 234 -22.94 0.10 19.17
N SER A 235 -23.80 0.95 18.61
CA SER A 235 -23.70 1.28 17.19
C SER A 235 -22.52 2.23 16.95
N PRO A 236 -21.66 2.00 15.94
CA PRO A 236 -20.61 2.95 15.55
C PRO A 236 -21.14 4.37 15.30
N ARG A 237 -22.38 4.49 14.78
CA ARG A 237 -23.06 5.78 14.55
C ARG A 237 -23.32 6.60 15.81
N SER A 238 -23.38 5.92 16.97
CA SER A 238 -23.60 6.59 18.26
C SER A 238 -22.31 7.12 18.89
N MET A 239 -21.14 6.78 18.34
CA MET A 239 -19.85 7.16 18.90
C MET A 239 -19.40 8.55 18.41
N PRO A 240 -19.23 9.54 19.30
CA PRO A 240 -18.83 10.90 18.90
C PRO A 240 -17.50 10.98 18.14
N VAL A 241 -16.55 10.10 18.45
CA VAL A 241 -15.23 10.06 17.81
C VAL A 241 -15.28 9.53 16.37
N PHE A 242 -16.32 8.78 15.99
CA PHE A 242 -16.46 8.24 14.63
C PHE A 242 -17.25 9.16 13.69
N ARG A 243 -18.00 10.13 14.21
CA ARG A 243 -18.89 10.99 13.41
C ARG A 243 -18.16 11.69 12.25
N GLY A 244 -18.71 11.57 11.04
CA GLY A 244 -18.16 12.18 9.83
C GLY A 244 -16.94 11.46 9.25
N THR A 245 -16.63 10.26 9.75
CA THR A 245 -15.47 9.45 9.33
C THR A 245 -15.95 8.11 8.79
N LEU A 246 -15.07 7.40 8.07
CA LEU A 246 -15.38 6.05 7.58
C LEU A 246 -15.82 5.08 8.69
N PHE A 247 -15.33 5.28 9.92
CA PHE A 247 -15.60 4.44 11.08
C PHE A 247 -17.07 4.46 11.50
N GLU A 248 -17.80 5.54 11.20
CA GLU A 248 -19.22 5.67 11.51
C GLU A 248 -20.08 4.62 10.77
N ALA A 249 -19.65 4.24 9.57
CA ALA A 249 -20.39 3.36 8.68
C ALA A 249 -19.99 1.88 8.78
N ILE A 250 -18.92 1.54 9.52
CA ILE A 250 -18.42 0.16 9.58
C ILE A 250 -19.21 -0.65 10.62
N GLY A 251 -20.16 -1.46 10.16
CA GLY A 251 -20.93 -2.38 11.02
C GLY A 251 -20.28 -3.75 11.26
N SER A 252 -19.09 -4.03 10.72
CA SER A 252 -18.47 -5.36 10.76
C SER A 252 -17.83 -5.66 12.11
N LEU A 253 -18.33 -6.67 12.82
CA LEU A 253 -17.73 -7.14 14.08
C LEU A 253 -16.28 -7.61 13.88
N ASP A 254 -15.98 -8.28 12.76
CA ASP A 254 -14.65 -8.82 12.47
C ASP A 254 -13.62 -7.70 12.27
N PHE A 255 -14.06 -6.58 11.69
CA PHE A 255 -13.24 -5.38 11.57
C PHE A 255 -12.88 -4.82 12.95
N TRP A 256 -13.88 -4.59 13.81
CA TRP A 256 -13.65 -4.02 15.14
C TRP A 256 -12.79 -4.93 16.01
N LEU A 257 -13.02 -6.24 15.97
CA LEU A 257 -12.23 -7.21 16.71
C LEU A 257 -10.78 -7.27 16.20
N GLY A 258 -10.59 -7.23 14.88
CA GLY A 258 -9.26 -7.20 14.25
C GLY A 258 -8.46 -5.95 14.57
N LEU A 259 -9.14 -4.80 14.68
CA LEU A 259 -8.53 -3.53 15.07
C LEU A 259 -8.18 -3.53 16.58
N TYR A 260 -9.12 -3.99 17.41
CA TYR A 260 -8.92 -4.09 18.85
C TYR A 260 -7.73 -4.98 19.24
N VAL A 261 -7.60 -6.16 18.63
CA VAL A 261 -6.45 -7.06 18.89
C VAL A 261 -5.11 -6.39 18.55
N ARG A 262 -5.04 -5.62 17.46
CA ARG A 262 -3.82 -4.87 17.10
C ARG A 262 -3.49 -3.78 18.14
N PHE A 263 -4.49 -3.09 18.67
CA PHE A 263 -4.29 -2.15 19.77
C PHE A 263 -3.83 -2.83 21.05
N MET A 264 -4.38 -4.01 21.38
CA MET A 264 -3.94 -4.78 22.55
C MET A 264 -2.50 -5.25 22.39
N LEU A 265 -2.10 -5.66 21.18
CA LEU A 265 -0.70 -5.96 20.89
C LEU A 265 0.18 -4.72 21.10
N LEU A 266 -0.18 -3.58 20.51
CA LEU A 266 0.55 -2.31 20.65
C LEU A 266 0.72 -1.91 22.12
N GLN A 267 -0.36 -1.97 22.90
CA GLN A 267 -0.32 -1.64 24.33
C GLN A 267 0.54 -2.61 25.13
N GLY A 268 0.46 -3.91 24.83
CA GLY A 268 1.29 -4.93 25.45
C GLY A 268 2.77 -4.64 25.22
N VAL A 269 3.18 -4.42 23.98
CA VAL A 269 4.59 -4.18 23.64
C VAL A 269 5.10 -2.85 24.19
N LEU A 270 4.31 -1.78 24.16
CA LEU A 270 4.68 -0.49 24.75
C LEU A 270 4.87 -0.59 26.27
N ARG A 271 4.00 -1.32 26.98
CA ARG A 271 4.14 -1.54 28.43
C ARG A 271 5.41 -2.32 28.76
N MET A 272 5.72 -3.37 28.00
CA MET A 272 6.95 -4.15 28.18
C MET A 272 8.18 -3.29 27.95
N ARG A 273 8.14 -2.43 26.93
CA ARG A 273 9.23 -1.52 26.64
C ARG A 273 9.45 -0.48 27.73
N ILE A 274 8.37 0.16 28.20
CA ILE A 274 8.42 1.11 29.33
C ILE A 274 8.99 0.43 30.59
N ALA A 275 8.60 -0.82 30.85
CA ALA A 275 9.09 -1.56 32.00
C ALA A 275 10.60 -1.85 31.91
N ARG A 276 11.15 -2.05 30.70
CA ARG A 276 12.57 -2.34 30.46
C ARG A 276 13.44 -1.09 30.37
N GLU A 277 13.00 -0.09 29.61
CA GLU A 277 13.81 1.07 29.19
C GLU A 277 13.38 2.39 29.86
N GLY A 278 12.29 2.37 30.66
CA GLY A 278 11.73 3.55 31.32
C GLY A 278 10.70 4.30 30.47
N ALA A 279 10.10 5.35 31.05
CA ALA A 279 8.97 6.07 30.45
C ALA A 279 9.30 6.76 29.12
N GLN A 280 10.56 7.21 28.93
CA GLN A 280 11.00 7.83 27.67
C GLN A 280 10.93 6.87 26.47
N ALA A 281 10.99 5.55 26.71
CA ALA A 281 10.95 4.54 25.66
C ALA A 281 9.59 4.40 24.99
N ALA A 282 8.52 4.95 25.59
CA ALA A 282 7.21 5.03 24.95
C ALA A 282 7.21 5.96 23.72
N ALA A 283 8.16 6.90 23.67
CA ALA A 283 8.27 7.90 22.61
C ALA A 283 9.30 7.52 21.52
N SER A 284 10.10 6.48 21.72
CA SER A 284 11.08 6.02 20.73
C SER A 284 10.53 4.87 19.90
N LEU A 285 10.96 4.77 18.63
CA LEU A 285 10.72 3.62 17.77
C LEU A 285 11.73 2.50 18.07
N GLY A 286 11.42 1.28 17.65
CA GLY A 286 12.26 0.11 17.93
C GLY A 286 11.47 -1.19 18.01
N ILE A 287 12.16 -2.24 18.44
CA ILE A 287 11.58 -3.57 18.56
C ILE A 287 11.25 -3.91 20.02
N THR A 288 10.34 -4.87 20.20
CA THR A 288 10.06 -5.53 21.47
C THR A 288 10.14 -7.03 21.27
N LEU A 289 11.00 -7.66 22.05
CA LEU A 289 11.11 -9.11 22.22
C LEU A 289 10.33 -9.54 23.44
N PHE A 290 9.46 -10.54 23.28
CA PHE A 290 8.62 -11.03 24.36
C PHE A 290 8.32 -12.52 24.23
N ARG A 291 7.97 -13.14 25.36
CA ARG A 291 7.39 -14.48 25.40
C ARG A 291 5.89 -14.45 25.46
N GLU A 292 5.23 -15.57 25.20
CA GLU A 292 3.77 -15.69 25.35
C GLU A 292 3.32 -15.09 26.69
N PHE A 293 2.42 -14.11 26.61
CA PHE A 293 1.92 -13.37 27.76
C PHE A 293 0.40 -13.34 27.75
N PRO A 294 -0.25 -13.39 28.92
CA PRO A 294 -1.69 -13.24 28.99
C PRO A 294 -2.08 -11.79 28.66
N LEU A 295 -3.05 -11.64 27.76
CA LEU A 295 -3.73 -10.37 27.51
C LEU A 295 -5.16 -10.48 28.05
N ALA A 296 -5.50 -9.57 28.96
CA ALA A 296 -6.88 -9.36 29.36
C ALA A 296 -7.57 -8.52 28.29
N PHE A 297 -8.64 -9.05 27.72
CA PHE A 297 -9.48 -8.33 26.78
C PHE A 297 -10.71 -7.81 27.52
N GLU A 298 -11.13 -6.60 27.17
CA GLU A 298 -12.32 -5.92 27.69
C GLU A 298 -13.35 -5.76 26.57
N GLY A 299 -14.63 -5.91 26.89
CA GLY A 299 -15.73 -5.63 25.95
C GLY A 299 -15.98 -6.71 24.91
N ILE A 300 -15.33 -7.87 25.05
CA ILE A 300 -15.51 -9.04 24.17
C ILE A 300 -16.17 -10.23 24.89
N GLU A 301 -16.75 -10.01 26.07
CA GLU A 301 -17.29 -11.07 26.94
C GLU A 301 -18.41 -11.86 26.25
N ASN A 302 -19.14 -11.22 25.33
CA ASN A 302 -20.24 -11.83 24.58
C ASN A 302 -19.81 -12.39 23.20
N ILE A 303 -18.53 -12.31 22.86
CA ILE A 303 -18.01 -12.81 21.58
C ILE A 303 -17.54 -14.26 21.76
N PRO A 304 -17.91 -15.20 20.87
CA PRO A 304 -17.43 -16.58 20.93
C PRO A 304 -15.90 -16.65 21.01
N ARG A 305 -15.39 -17.45 21.96
CA ARG A 305 -13.95 -17.54 22.25
C ARG A 305 -13.13 -18.00 21.04
N ASP A 306 -13.63 -18.97 20.29
CA ASP A 306 -13.01 -19.47 19.06
C ASP A 306 -12.82 -18.37 18.01
N LYS A 307 -13.79 -17.45 17.90
CA LYS A 307 -13.71 -16.27 17.03
C LYS A 307 -12.64 -15.29 17.51
N VAL A 308 -12.59 -15.01 18.81
CA VAL A 308 -11.53 -14.16 19.41
C VAL A 308 -10.15 -14.77 19.16
N GLU A 309 -9.99 -16.07 19.43
CA GLU A 309 -8.74 -16.79 19.21
C GLU A 309 -8.32 -16.75 17.73
N ALA A 310 -9.25 -16.94 16.79
CA ALA A 310 -8.99 -16.84 15.36
C ALA A 310 -8.45 -15.45 14.96
N VAL A 311 -9.03 -14.36 15.50
CA VAL A 311 -8.55 -13.01 15.21
C VAL A 311 -7.22 -12.71 15.89
N VAL A 312 -7.01 -13.16 17.13
CA VAL A 312 -5.70 -13.08 17.80
C VAL A 312 -4.64 -13.76 16.95
N HIS A 313 -4.93 -14.93 16.41
CA HIS A 313 -4.00 -15.62 15.51
C HIS A 313 -3.66 -14.86 14.22
N ASN A 314 -4.48 -13.89 13.81
CA ASN A 314 -4.26 -13.08 12.61
C ASN A 314 -3.25 -11.94 12.80
N VAL A 315 -2.73 -11.71 14.00
CA VAL A 315 -1.58 -10.80 14.20
C VAL A 315 -0.24 -11.53 14.32
N PHE A 316 -0.25 -12.87 14.37
CA PHE A 316 0.94 -13.70 14.51
C PHE A 316 1.26 -14.53 13.26
N TRP A 317 2.55 -14.70 12.98
CA TRP A 317 3.03 -15.63 11.96
C TRP A 317 2.78 -17.07 12.38
N ARG A 318 2.03 -17.80 11.54
CA ARG A 318 1.70 -19.21 11.75
C ARG A 318 1.99 -19.98 10.48
N ARG A 319 2.44 -21.23 10.62
CA ARG A 319 2.89 -22.05 9.49
C ARG A 319 1.84 -22.16 8.36
N PRO A 320 0.55 -22.47 8.64
CA PRO A 320 -0.45 -22.54 7.56
C PRO A 320 -0.65 -21.22 6.81
N TRP A 321 -0.59 -20.09 7.53
CA TRP A 321 -0.69 -18.77 6.88
C TRP A 321 0.56 -18.44 6.08
N TYR A 322 1.75 -18.70 6.64
CA TYR A 322 3.02 -18.48 5.96
C TYR A 322 3.10 -19.24 4.63
N GLU A 323 2.74 -20.53 4.64
CA GLU A 323 2.73 -21.38 3.44
C GLU A 323 1.76 -20.86 2.37
N SER A 324 0.67 -20.21 2.76
CA SER A 324 -0.27 -19.57 1.82
C SER A 324 0.20 -18.20 1.28
N ARG A 325 1.29 -17.65 1.82
CA ARG A 325 1.76 -16.28 1.54
C ARG A 325 3.17 -16.22 0.94
N ILE A 326 3.99 -17.25 1.11
CA ILE A 326 5.41 -17.27 0.68
C ILE A 326 5.61 -17.17 -0.84
N ASP A 327 4.58 -17.44 -1.64
CA ASP A 327 4.61 -17.26 -3.10
C ASP A 327 4.13 -15.85 -3.53
N GLY A 328 3.76 -14.99 -2.57
CA GLY A 328 3.28 -13.63 -2.80
C GLY A 328 4.31 -12.54 -2.48
N PRO A 329 3.86 -11.27 -2.35
CA PRO A 329 4.73 -10.15 -1.99
C PRO A 329 5.25 -10.28 -0.55
N LEU A 330 6.47 -10.80 -0.38
CA LEU A 330 7.07 -11.13 0.92
C LEU A 330 7.14 -9.94 1.88
N ALA A 331 7.51 -8.76 1.36
CA ALA A 331 7.59 -7.54 2.15
C ALA A 331 6.26 -7.14 2.84
N ASN A 332 5.10 -7.57 2.29
CA ASN A 332 3.78 -7.28 2.86
C ASN A 332 3.39 -8.22 4.00
N MET A 333 4.08 -9.35 4.18
CA MET A 333 3.77 -10.32 5.24
C MET A 333 3.95 -9.71 6.64
N TRP A 334 4.94 -8.83 6.81
CA TRP A 334 5.25 -8.22 8.10
C TRP A 334 4.22 -7.20 8.59
N PRO A 335 3.77 -6.23 7.78
CA PRO A 335 2.66 -5.37 8.19
C PRO A 335 1.33 -6.13 8.26
N GLU A 336 1.14 -7.24 7.52
CA GLU A 336 -0.09 -8.06 7.64
C GLU A 336 -0.21 -8.67 9.04
N ARG A 337 0.87 -9.27 9.51
CA ARG A 337 0.96 -9.93 10.83
C ARG A 337 2.20 -9.43 11.57
N PRO A 338 2.06 -8.43 12.45
CA PRO A 338 3.21 -7.72 13.00
C PRO A 338 4.03 -8.52 14.02
N ALA A 339 3.47 -9.59 14.61
CA ALA A 339 4.16 -10.40 15.60
C ALA A 339 4.78 -11.66 14.98
N ILE A 340 6.12 -11.69 14.97
CA ILE A 340 6.90 -12.75 14.35
C ILE A 340 7.47 -13.64 15.45
N ARG A 341 7.21 -14.94 15.35
CA ARG A 341 7.84 -15.93 16.23
C ARG A 341 9.28 -16.16 15.77
N ILE A 342 10.26 -16.01 16.67
CA ILE A 342 11.69 -16.22 16.35
C ILE A 342 12.20 -17.59 16.84
N ASP A 343 11.53 -18.22 17.80
CA ASP A 343 11.78 -19.60 18.23
C ASP A 343 10.56 -20.26 18.91
N GLU A 344 10.78 -21.26 19.76
CA GLU A 344 9.71 -22.00 20.45
C GLU A 344 8.87 -21.14 21.41
N ASP A 345 9.42 -20.08 22.00
CA ASP A 345 8.74 -19.31 23.04
C ASP A 345 8.83 -17.79 22.88
N THR A 346 9.67 -17.29 21.98
CA THR A 346 9.99 -15.87 21.83
C THR A 346 9.46 -15.29 20.52
N PHE A 347 8.99 -14.05 20.59
CA PHE A 347 8.46 -13.26 19.50
C PHE A 347 9.20 -11.93 19.38
N CYS A 348 9.22 -11.39 18.17
CA CYS A 348 9.71 -10.06 17.82
C CYS A 348 8.57 -9.25 17.19
N VAL A 349 8.43 -8.00 17.63
CA VAL A 349 7.49 -7.00 17.08
C VAL A 349 8.21 -5.67 16.96
N GLY A 350 8.07 -4.99 15.82
CA GLY A 350 8.42 -3.57 15.69
C GLY A 350 7.24 -2.68 16.09
N ILE A 351 7.46 -1.63 16.88
CA ILE A 351 6.41 -0.70 17.33
C ILE A 351 5.75 -0.01 16.13
N ALA A 352 6.55 0.57 15.23
CA ALA A 352 6.05 1.27 14.06
C ALA A 352 5.33 0.29 13.12
N ASN A 353 5.83 -0.96 13.02
CA ASN A 353 5.18 -1.99 12.21
C ASN A 353 3.78 -2.38 12.74
N VAL A 354 3.51 -2.32 14.05
CA VAL A 354 2.13 -2.51 14.56
C VAL A 354 1.22 -1.36 14.11
N MET A 355 1.73 -0.13 14.10
CA MET A 355 0.98 1.04 13.61
C MET A 355 0.70 0.93 12.10
N ASP A 356 1.69 0.54 11.32
CA ASP A 356 1.52 0.21 9.90
C ASP A 356 0.52 -0.93 9.69
N SER A 357 0.53 -1.94 10.56
CA SER A 357 -0.44 -3.04 10.49
C SER A 357 -1.87 -2.56 10.70
N VAL A 358 -2.08 -1.60 11.61
CA VAL A 358 -3.39 -0.97 11.81
C VAL A 358 -3.82 -0.20 10.56
N ASN A 359 -2.96 0.66 10.02
CA ASN A 359 -3.30 1.47 8.85
C ASN A 359 -3.56 0.59 7.61
N ASN A 360 -2.71 -0.40 7.35
CA ASN A 360 -2.90 -1.35 6.26
C ASN A 360 -4.16 -2.22 6.45
N PHE A 361 -4.50 -2.60 7.68
CA PHE A 361 -5.73 -3.35 7.97
C PHE A 361 -6.98 -2.53 7.65
N ILE A 362 -6.99 -1.25 8.03
CA ILE A 362 -8.09 -0.32 7.73
C ILE A 362 -8.22 -0.12 6.22
N GLU A 363 -7.14 0.23 5.54
CA GLU A 363 -7.10 0.43 4.09
C GLU A 363 -7.59 -0.81 3.35
N SER A 364 -7.05 -1.99 3.68
CA SER A 364 -7.38 -3.23 2.97
C SER A 364 -8.82 -3.65 3.18
N ALA A 365 -9.38 -3.43 4.37
CA ALA A 365 -10.77 -3.74 4.66
C ALA A 365 -11.74 -2.84 3.87
N VAL A 366 -11.42 -1.54 3.76
CA VAL A 366 -12.22 -0.56 3.01
C VAL A 366 -12.09 -0.76 1.50
N MET A 367 -10.87 -0.95 0.99
CA MET A 367 -10.59 -1.13 -0.44
C MET A 367 -10.94 -2.54 -0.95
N ALA A 368 -11.30 -3.47 -0.05
CA ALA A 368 -11.50 -4.89 -0.32
C ALA A 368 -10.31 -5.55 -1.05
N SER A 369 -9.09 -5.09 -0.74
CA SER A 369 -7.85 -5.58 -1.33
C SER A 369 -7.65 -7.06 -1.00
N GLN A 370 -7.35 -7.87 -2.03
CA GLN A 370 -7.05 -9.28 -1.82
C GLN A 370 -5.70 -9.44 -1.12
N GLY A 371 -5.63 -10.33 -0.11
CA GLY A 371 -4.36 -10.78 0.47
C GLY A 371 -3.95 -10.11 1.78
N PHE A 372 -4.78 -9.28 2.40
CA PHE A 372 -4.46 -8.65 3.68
C PHE A 372 -5.62 -8.78 4.67
N GLY A 373 -5.45 -9.61 5.70
CA GLY A 373 -6.39 -9.73 6.84
C GLY A 373 -7.76 -10.37 6.55
N ASP A 374 -8.13 -10.60 5.28
CA ASP A 374 -9.36 -11.25 4.80
C ASP A 374 -10.69 -10.71 5.38
N VAL A 375 -10.65 -9.53 6.01
CA VAL A 375 -11.83 -8.81 6.49
C VAL A 375 -12.27 -7.81 5.45
N LYS A 376 -13.58 -7.79 5.15
CA LYS A 376 -14.20 -6.80 4.26
C LYS A 376 -15.27 -6.05 5.02
N VAL A 377 -15.38 -4.75 4.74
CA VAL A 377 -16.51 -3.93 5.20
C VAL A 377 -17.54 -3.77 4.08
N ASP A 378 -18.67 -3.17 4.40
CA ASP A 378 -19.71 -2.88 3.42
C ASP A 378 -19.15 -1.95 2.31
N PRO A 379 -19.37 -2.27 1.01
CA PRO A 379 -18.93 -1.43 -0.11
C PRO A 379 -19.38 0.04 -0.02
N VAL A 380 -20.47 0.33 0.70
CA VAL A 380 -20.94 1.70 0.93
C VAL A 380 -19.88 2.57 1.62
N VAL A 381 -19.00 1.97 2.42
CA VAL A 381 -17.91 2.70 3.11
C VAL A 381 -16.91 3.23 2.08
N PHE A 382 -16.46 2.38 1.15
CA PHE A 382 -15.60 2.79 0.05
C PHE A 382 -16.28 3.84 -0.83
N GLN A 383 -17.52 3.59 -1.26
CA GLN A 383 -18.26 4.50 -2.13
C GLN A 383 -18.40 5.89 -1.51
N THR A 384 -18.74 5.97 -0.22
CA THR A 384 -19.03 7.23 0.46
C THR A 384 -17.76 7.98 0.85
N TYR A 385 -16.79 7.29 1.46
CA TYR A 385 -15.65 7.95 2.12
C TYR A 385 -14.36 7.96 1.30
N VAL A 386 -14.32 7.22 0.19
CA VAL A 386 -13.16 7.18 -0.72
C VAL A 386 -13.57 7.67 -2.11
N SER A 387 -14.49 6.98 -2.80
CA SER A 387 -14.86 7.32 -4.19
C SER A 387 -15.52 8.70 -4.30
N ARG A 388 -16.64 8.91 -3.60
CA ARG A 388 -17.38 10.16 -3.66
C ARG A 388 -16.57 11.34 -3.13
N ARG A 389 -15.79 11.12 -2.06
CA ARG A 389 -14.89 12.15 -1.54
C ARG A 389 -13.87 12.59 -2.59
N PHE A 390 -13.33 11.66 -3.36
CA PHE A 390 -12.42 11.97 -4.46
C PHE A 390 -13.11 12.79 -5.56
N GLU A 391 -14.36 12.46 -5.91
CA GLU A 391 -15.19 13.27 -6.84
C GLU A 391 -15.46 14.69 -6.30
N ASP A 392 -15.74 14.82 -5.00
CA ASP A 392 -15.95 16.10 -4.33
C ASP A 392 -14.68 16.98 -4.36
N GLU A 393 -13.50 16.38 -4.17
CA GLU A 393 -12.20 17.06 -4.28
C GLU A 393 -11.95 17.57 -5.71
N VAL A 394 -12.29 16.76 -6.73
CA VAL A 394 -12.25 17.19 -8.15
C VAL A 394 -13.20 18.35 -8.40
N CYS A 395 -14.44 18.28 -7.92
CA CYS A 395 -15.41 19.38 -8.03
C CYS A 395 -14.91 20.65 -7.35
N ALA A 396 -14.26 20.53 -6.18
CA ALA A 396 -13.72 21.67 -5.46
C ALA A 396 -12.61 22.38 -6.25
N LEU A 397 -11.71 21.64 -6.92
CA LEU A 397 -10.69 22.21 -7.79
C LEU A 397 -11.32 22.99 -8.96
N PHE A 398 -12.32 22.43 -9.62
CA PHE A 398 -13.05 23.12 -10.69
C PHE A 398 -13.73 24.40 -10.19
N ARG A 399 -14.43 24.34 -9.06
CA ARG A 399 -15.09 25.51 -8.46
C ARG A 399 -14.10 26.60 -8.07
N LYS A 400 -12.94 26.24 -7.51
CA LYS A 400 -11.84 27.17 -7.22
C LYS A 400 -11.32 27.87 -8.48
N ALA A 401 -11.39 27.20 -9.63
CA ALA A 401 -11.01 27.75 -10.94
C ALA A 401 -12.16 28.49 -11.67
N GLY A 402 -13.30 28.74 -11.01
CA GLY A 402 -14.42 29.52 -11.56
C GLY A 402 -15.46 28.71 -12.34
N PHE A 403 -15.39 27.38 -12.33
CA PHE A 403 -16.40 26.53 -12.96
C PHE A 403 -17.60 26.30 -12.04
N THR A 404 -18.77 26.11 -12.65
CA THR A 404 -19.88 25.40 -12.00
C THR A 404 -19.66 23.90 -12.17
N ALA A 405 -19.43 23.15 -11.09
CA ALA A 405 -19.09 21.72 -11.15
C ALA A 405 -19.94 20.86 -10.21
N GLY A 406 -20.25 19.65 -10.65
CA GLY A 406 -21.06 18.68 -9.91
C GLY A 406 -21.28 17.38 -10.68
N SER A 407 -21.84 16.35 -10.02
CA SER A 407 -22.14 15.06 -10.65
C SER A 407 -23.47 15.08 -11.41
N LEU A 408 -23.57 14.31 -12.49
CA LEU A 408 -24.79 14.20 -13.28
C LEU A 408 -25.34 12.77 -13.23
N THR A 409 -26.49 12.61 -12.59
CA THR A 409 -27.11 11.30 -12.37
C THR A 409 -27.77 10.72 -13.62
N THR A 410 -28.06 9.42 -13.57
CA THR A 410 -28.82 8.73 -14.62
C THR A 410 -30.24 9.24 -14.86
N ARG A 411 -30.76 10.09 -13.95
CA ARG A 411 -32.08 10.71 -14.01
C ARG A 411 -32.02 12.16 -14.48
N HIS A 412 -30.93 12.56 -15.14
CA HIS A 412 -30.74 13.90 -15.70
C HIS A 412 -30.69 15.02 -14.64
N ALA A 413 -30.32 14.70 -13.41
CA ALA A 413 -30.17 15.68 -12.32
C ALA A 413 -28.69 16.01 -12.10
N TRP A 414 -28.32 17.28 -12.24
CA TRP A 414 -26.97 17.81 -12.04
C TRP A 414 -26.83 18.42 -10.64
N HIS A 415 -25.97 17.81 -9.82
CA HIS A 415 -25.78 18.17 -8.42
C HIS A 415 -24.59 19.12 -8.25
N THR A 416 -24.81 20.41 -8.49
CA THR A 416 -23.80 21.48 -8.33
C THR A 416 -23.74 22.06 -6.91
N GLY A 417 -24.75 21.77 -6.10
CA GLY A 417 -24.92 22.19 -4.70
C GLY A 417 -26.03 21.37 -4.03
N ASP A 418 -26.73 21.96 -3.06
CA ASP A 418 -27.80 21.27 -2.32
C ASP A 418 -29.03 20.97 -3.18
N ASP A 419 -29.36 21.88 -4.12
CA ASP A 419 -30.50 21.74 -5.02
C ASP A 419 -30.06 21.21 -6.39
N PRO A 420 -30.48 19.99 -6.80
CA PRO A 420 -30.16 19.46 -8.11
C PRO A 420 -30.90 20.17 -9.24
N GLU A 421 -30.19 20.49 -10.31
CA GLU A 421 -30.75 21.12 -11.50
C GLU A 421 -31.05 20.08 -12.59
N PRO A 422 -32.25 20.08 -13.20
CA PRO A 422 -32.55 19.19 -14.32
C PRO A 422 -31.76 19.60 -15.58
N ILE A 423 -31.23 18.61 -16.30
CA ILE A 423 -30.49 18.78 -17.56
C ILE A 423 -31.26 18.13 -18.70
N ASP A 424 -31.78 18.96 -19.61
CA ASP A 424 -32.51 18.48 -20.77
C ASP A 424 -31.59 18.19 -21.96
N HIS A 425 -31.70 16.98 -22.49
CA HIS A 425 -31.08 16.59 -23.76
C HIS A 425 -32.04 16.87 -24.91
N ALA A 426 -31.58 17.50 -25.99
CA ALA A 426 -32.41 17.96 -27.11
C ALA A 426 -33.30 16.85 -27.71
N HIS A 427 -32.76 15.62 -27.79
CA HIS A 427 -33.47 14.44 -28.29
C HIS A 427 -34.05 13.51 -27.20
N ARG A 428 -34.09 13.95 -25.93
CA ARG A 428 -34.47 13.12 -24.77
C ARG A 428 -33.71 11.79 -24.71
N ALA A 429 -32.45 11.80 -25.16
CA ALA A 429 -31.61 10.61 -25.15
C ALA A 429 -31.33 10.19 -23.71
N ARG A 430 -31.30 8.88 -23.46
CA ARG A 430 -30.89 8.33 -22.17
C ARG A 430 -29.39 8.55 -21.99
N ILE A 431 -29.01 9.04 -20.81
CA ILE A 431 -27.60 9.18 -20.45
C ILE A 431 -26.96 7.77 -20.33
N PRO A 432 -25.76 7.56 -20.90
CA PRO A 432 -25.13 6.22 -20.96
C PRO A 432 -24.69 5.68 -19.59
N GLY A 433 -24.68 6.53 -18.56
CA GLY A 433 -24.38 6.21 -17.18
C GLY A 433 -24.39 7.49 -16.34
N GLU A 434 -24.17 7.37 -15.03
CA GLU A 434 -23.84 8.54 -14.21
C GLU A 434 -22.51 9.14 -14.69
N ILE A 435 -22.41 10.47 -14.74
CA ILE A 435 -21.16 11.18 -15.02
C ILE A 435 -20.64 11.71 -13.69
N ASP A 436 -19.45 11.27 -13.31
CA ASP A 436 -18.87 11.54 -12.00
C ASP A 436 -18.72 13.05 -11.76
N VAL A 437 -18.17 13.79 -12.74
CA VAL A 437 -18.11 15.27 -12.69
C VAL A 437 -18.37 15.89 -14.06
N VAL A 438 -19.27 16.88 -14.08
CA VAL A 438 -19.45 17.84 -15.18
C VAL A 438 -19.11 19.23 -14.67
N ALA A 439 -18.18 19.92 -15.32
CA ALA A 439 -17.72 21.26 -14.96
C ALA A 439 -17.88 22.24 -16.13
N TRP A 440 -18.69 23.29 -15.93
CA TRP A 440 -19.03 24.29 -16.94
C TRP A 440 -18.46 25.67 -16.60
N HIS A 441 -17.75 26.28 -17.55
CA HIS A 441 -17.27 27.66 -17.46
C HIS A 441 -17.97 28.51 -18.54
N PRO A 442 -19.00 29.30 -18.19
CA PRO A 442 -19.81 30.03 -19.18
C PRO A 442 -19.02 31.06 -19.97
N GLU A 443 -18.18 31.86 -19.30
CA GLU A 443 -17.42 32.92 -19.97
C GLU A 443 -16.41 32.40 -21.01
N ARG A 444 -15.79 31.25 -20.73
CA ARG A 444 -14.81 30.60 -21.61
C ARG A 444 -15.46 29.63 -22.59
N ARG A 445 -16.77 29.41 -22.48
CA ARG A 445 -17.54 28.39 -23.23
C ARG A 445 -16.85 27.03 -23.20
N LEU A 446 -16.40 26.62 -22.02
CA LEU A 446 -15.63 25.39 -21.82
C LEU A 446 -16.39 24.43 -20.91
N LEU A 447 -16.58 23.20 -21.37
CA LEU A 447 -17.21 22.12 -20.63
C LEU A 447 -16.21 20.96 -20.46
N LEU A 448 -15.99 20.56 -19.21
CA LEU A 448 -15.15 19.43 -18.85
C LEU A 448 -16.04 18.31 -18.31
N VAL A 449 -15.91 17.13 -18.91
CA VAL A 449 -16.58 15.90 -18.48
C VAL A 449 -15.52 14.98 -17.93
N CYS A 450 -15.64 14.60 -16.67
CA CYS A 450 -14.65 13.80 -15.99
C CYS A 450 -15.22 12.49 -15.47
N GLU A 451 -14.47 11.42 -15.66
CA GLU A 451 -14.62 10.17 -14.92
C GLU A 451 -13.59 10.11 -13.82
N CYS A 452 -14.04 9.98 -12.58
CA CYS A 452 -13.19 9.81 -11.41
C CYS A 452 -12.99 8.32 -11.14
N LYS A 453 -11.74 7.88 -10.99
CA LYS A 453 -11.42 6.47 -10.74
C LYS A 453 -10.39 6.33 -9.63
N VAL A 454 -10.80 5.69 -8.53
CA VAL A 454 -9.90 5.26 -7.47
C VAL A 454 -9.35 3.89 -7.83
N LEU A 455 -8.03 3.80 -8.00
CA LEU A 455 -7.36 2.59 -8.52
C LEU A 455 -6.75 1.76 -7.39
N VAL A 456 -6.68 0.45 -7.62
CA VAL A 456 -5.92 -0.45 -6.74
C VAL A 456 -4.44 -0.29 -7.05
N SER A 457 -3.61 -0.20 -6.00
CA SER A 457 -2.15 -0.15 -6.16
C SER A 457 -1.63 -1.38 -6.94
N PRO A 458 -0.83 -1.19 -8.01
CA PRO A 458 -0.38 -2.26 -8.89
C PRO A 458 0.76 -3.10 -8.28
N ALA A 459 0.48 -3.79 -7.18
CA ALA A 459 1.46 -4.58 -6.41
C ALA A 459 1.79 -5.98 -6.99
N SER A 460 1.23 -6.35 -8.14
CA SER A 460 1.57 -7.60 -8.84
C SER A 460 1.36 -7.44 -10.34
N ARG A 461 2.05 -8.25 -11.17
CA ARG A 461 1.83 -8.32 -12.63
C ARG A 461 0.35 -8.29 -13.01
N ARG A 462 -0.46 -9.15 -12.40
CA ARG A 462 -1.92 -9.23 -12.68
C ARG A 462 -2.63 -7.91 -12.43
N VAL A 463 -2.37 -7.25 -11.30
CA VAL A 463 -3.01 -5.97 -10.97
C VAL A 463 -2.49 -4.87 -11.90
N LEU A 464 -1.19 -4.86 -12.18
CA LEU A 464 -0.56 -3.93 -13.11
C LEU A 464 -1.16 -4.05 -14.52
N THR A 465 -1.25 -5.25 -15.09
CA THR A 465 -1.94 -5.50 -16.38
C THR A 465 -3.39 -5.03 -16.33
N ASN A 466 -4.11 -5.27 -15.23
CA ASN A 466 -5.49 -4.82 -15.09
C ASN A 466 -5.63 -3.29 -15.03
N VAL A 467 -4.69 -2.58 -14.40
CA VAL A 467 -4.69 -1.10 -14.38
C VAL A 467 -4.30 -0.55 -15.74
N TRP A 468 -3.21 -1.06 -16.34
CA TRP A 468 -2.74 -0.68 -17.66
C TRP A 468 -3.82 -0.90 -18.73
N SER A 469 -4.52 -2.03 -18.71
CA SER A 469 -5.59 -2.35 -19.66
C SER A 469 -6.86 -1.49 -19.50
N LYS A 470 -6.97 -0.71 -18.43
CA LYS A 470 -8.03 0.30 -18.18
C LYS A 470 -7.61 1.70 -18.58
N LEU A 471 -6.36 2.08 -18.30
CA LEU A 471 -5.87 3.45 -18.52
C LEU A 471 -5.16 3.64 -19.85
N GLY A 472 -4.43 2.62 -20.28
CA GLY A 472 -3.57 2.64 -21.45
C GLY A 472 -4.36 2.61 -22.77
N PRO A 473 -3.64 2.67 -23.90
CA PRO A 473 -4.21 2.88 -25.23
C PRO A 473 -5.14 1.76 -25.70
N ASP A 474 -5.00 0.54 -25.17
CA ASP A 474 -5.84 -0.59 -25.57
C ASP A 474 -7.29 -0.47 -25.08
N ASP A 475 -7.54 0.33 -24.03
CA ASP A 475 -8.84 0.55 -23.37
C ASP A 475 -9.76 -0.69 -23.32
N SER A 476 -9.18 -1.86 -23.05
CA SER A 476 -9.90 -3.13 -23.14
C SER A 476 -11.06 -3.24 -22.13
N LYS A 477 -11.02 -2.40 -21.07
CA LYS A 477 -12.05 -2.29 -20.03
C LYS A 477 -12.99 -1.09 -20.23
N GLY A 478 -12.78 -0.29 -21.26
CA GLY A 478 -13.75 0.70 -21.75
C GLY A 478 -13.84 2.00 -20.94
N PHE A 479 -12.80 2.41 -20.20
CA PHE A 479 -12.84 3.70 -19.49
C PHE A 479 -12.91 4.86 -20.49
N HIS A 480 -12.05 4.84 -21.51
CA HIS A 480 -12.04 5.85 -22.57
C HIS A 480 -13.30 5.78 -23.43
N ARG A 481 -13.74 4.57 -23.79
CA ARG A 481 -14.98 4.34 -24.54
C ARG A 481 -16.24 4.80 -23.79
N ASN A 482 -16.30 4.58 -22.48
CA ASN A 482 -17.42 5.06 -21.67
C ASN A 482 -17.41 6.59 -21.57
N LEU A 483 -16.23 7.21 -21.46
CA LEU A 483 -16.09 8.65 -21.50
C LEU A 483 -16.53 9.21 -22.87
N ASP A 484 -16.18 8.59 -23.99
CA ASP A 484 -16.65 8.98 -25.32
C ASP A 484 -18.18 8.99 -25.42
N ALA A 485 -18.83 7.93 -24.92
CA ALA A 485 -20.29 7.86 -24.92
C ALA A 485 -20.91 9.01 -24.11
N LYS A 486 -20.30 9.37 -22.98
CA LYS A 486 -20.73 10.50 -22.13
C LYS A 486 -20.49 11.85 -22.79
N LEU A 487 -19.35 12.03 -23.47
CA LEU A 487 -19.03 13.22 -24.25
C LEU A 487 -19.99 13.41 -25.42
N GLU A 488 -20.36 12.33 -26.11
CA GLU A 488 -21.31 12.43 -27.21
C GLU A 488 -22.70 12.80 -26.71
N TRP A 489 -23.12 12.22 -25.58
CA TRP A 489 -24.39 12.58 -24.95
C TRP A 489 -24.41 14.05 -24.47
N ILE A 490 -23.33 14.54 -23.85
CA ILE A 490 -23.32 15.92 -23.29
C ILE A 490 -23.41 16.99 -24.40
N ARG A 491 -22.91 16.70 -25.60
CA ARG A 491 -23.00 17.61 -26.76
C ARG A 491 -24.44 17.85 -27.21
N GLY A 492 -25.36 16.95 -26.90
CA GLY A 492 -26.79 17.11 -27.20
C GLY A 492 -27.57 17.90 -26.14
N VAL A 493 -26.91 18.40 -25.09
CA VAL A 493 -27.54 19.20 -24.04
C VAL A 493 -27.54 20.68 -24.42
N SER A 494 -28.73 21.25 -24.60
CA SER A 494 -28.91 22.62 -25.10
C SER A 494 -28.29 23.69 -24.20
N ARG A 495 -28.26 23.45 -22.88
CA ARG A 495 -27.66 24.36 -21.88
C ARG A 495 -26.19 24.67 -22.17
N PHE A 496 -25.43 23.72 -22.70
CA PHE A 496 -24.01 23.89 -22.95
C PHE A 496 -23.73 24.41 -24.38
N GLY A 497 -24.75 24.54 -25.23
CA GLY A 497 -24.65 25.19 -26.54
C GLY A 497 -23.49 24.68 -27.40
N ASP A 498 -22.68 25.60 -27.88
CA ASP A 498 -21.45 25.38 -28.69
C ASP A 498 -20.17 25.35 -27.83
N ALA A 499 -20.29 24.97 -26.55
CA ALA A 499 -19.14 24.80 -25.69
C ALA A 499 -18.08 23.90 -26.31
N THR A 500 -16.82 24.25 -26.08
CA THR A 500 -15.73 23.30 -26.29
C THR A 500 -15.85 22.22 -25.21
N VAL A 501 -16.09 20.97 -25.62
CA VAL A 501 -16.25 19.83 -24.70
C VAL A 501 -14.95 19.03 -24.65
N ILE A 502 -14.39 18.85 -23.46
CA ILE A 502 -13.18 18.07 -23.21
C ILE A 502 -13.49 16.94 -22.22
N GLY A 503 -13.05 15.72 -22.55
CA GLY A 503 -13.10 14.57 -21.65
C GLY A 503 -11.80 14.38 -20.89
N LEU A 504 -11.90 14.02 -19.62
CA LEU A 504 -10.77 13.67 -18.77
C LEU A 504 -11.06 12.39 -17.97
N LEU A 505 -10.05 11.54 -17.81
CA LEU A 505 -10.06 10.57 -16.72
C LEU A 505 -9.25 11.18 -15.57
N VAL A 506 -9.86 11.29 -14.40
CA VAL A 506 -9.18 11.78 -13.20
C VAL A 506 -8.97 10.58 -12.28
N VAL A 507 -7.71 10.24 -12.03
CA VAL A 507 -7.36 9.09 -11.19
C VAL A 507 -6.76 9.58 -9.88
N ASP A 508 -6.99 8.82 -8.82
CA ASP A 508 -6.44 9.17 -7.52
C ASP A 508 -4.91 9.03 -7.50
N GLN A 509 -4.39 8.03 -8.24
CA GLN A 509 -2.96 7.80 -8.43
C GLN A 509 -2.67 7.03 -9.73
N GLY A 510 -1.45 7.14 -10.24
CA GLY A 510 -0.94 6.34 -11.35
C GLY A 510 -1.28 6.88 -12.74
N ALA A 511 -1.52 8.19 -12.90
CA ALA A 511 -1.88 8.77 -14.20
C ALA A 511 -0.82 8.52 -15.29
N PHE A 512 0.46 8.42 -14.91
CA PHE A 512 1.55 8.11 -15.83
C PHE A 512 1.38 6.76 -16.56
N LEU A 513 0.56 5.84 -16.03
CA LEU A 513 0.24 4.56 -16.67
C LEU A 513 -0.68 4.69 -17.88
N ALA A 514 -1.17 5.90 -18.20
CA ALA A 514 -1.98 6.11 -19.39
C ALA A 514 -1.14 6.13 -20.69
N GLY A 515 0.12 6.58 -20.63
CA GLY A 515 0.95 6.77 -21.82
C GLY A 515 0.24 7.65 -22.87
N ASP A 516 0.18 7.19 -24.11
CA ASP A 516 -0.49 7.86 -25.25
C ASP A 516 -1.99 7.56 -25.32
N ALA A 517 -2.67 7.47 -24.18
CA ALA A 517 -4.09 7.15 -24.12
C ALA A 517 -4.95 8.17 -24.90
N GLN A 518 -6.13 7.72 -25.36
CA GLN A 518 -7.05 8.51 -26.17
C GLN A 518 -7.50 9.80 -25.45
N HIS A 519 -7.96 9.67 -24.21
CA HIS A 519 -8.27 10.82 -23.36
C HIS A 519 -7.15 11.07 -22.38
N ARG A 520 -6.98 12.34 -22.03
CA ARG A 520 -6.00 12.73 -21.02
C ARG A 520 -6.39 12.13 -19.67
N VAL A 521 -5.43 11.45 -19.04
CA VAL A 521 -5.53 10.94 -17.68
C VAL A 521 -4.71 11.83 -16.78
N VAL A 522 -5.28 12.28 -15.67
CA VAL A 522 -4.62 13.22 -14.74
C VAL A 522 -4.84 12.83 -13.29
N GLU A 523 -3.85 13.13 -12.44
CA GLU A 523 -4.01 13.18 -10.98
C GLU A 523 -4.48 14.58 -10.52
N LEU A 524 -4.90 14.73 -9.26
CA LEU A 524 -5.40 16.00 -8.73
C LEU A 524 -4.41 17.16 -8.89
N ALA A 525 -3.11 16.92 -8.64
CA ALA A 525 -2.08 17.94 -8.78
C ALA A 525 -1.92 18.41 -10.24
N GLU A 526 -2.01 17.48 -11.19
CA GLU A 526 -1.95 17.79 -12.62
C GLU A 526 -3.21 18.51 -13.10
N LEU A 527 -4.38 18.12 -12.57
CA LEU A 527 -5.65 18.81 -12.80
C LEU A 527 -5.57 20.26 -12.27
N GLU A 528 -5.09 20.47 -11.05
CA GLU A 528 -4.93 21.82 -10.47
C GLU A 528 -3.98 22.68 -11.33
N ALA A 529 -2.82 22.13 -11.73
CA ALA A 529 -1.88 22.83 -12.60
C ALA A 529 -2.47 23.17 -13.98
N MET A 530 -3.30 22.27 -14.53
CA MET A 530 -4.00 22.46 -15.79
C MET A 530 -5.07 23.55 -15.68
N LEU A 531 -5.81 23.59 -14.57
CA LEU A 531 -6.81 24.62 -14.27
C LEU A 531 -6.17 25.97 -13.95
N GLY A 532 -4.92 26.01 -13.52
CA GLY A 532 -4.15 27.26 -13.41
C GLY A 532 -3.82 27.90 -14.78
N ASN A 533 -3.91 27.15 -15.87
CA ASN A 533 -3.51 27.56 -17.22
C ASN A 533 -4.63 27.33 -18.26
N LEU A 534 -5.85 27.79 -17.97
CA LEU A 534 -7.05 27.57 -18.80
C LEU A 534 -6.92 28.05 -20.25
N ASP A 535 -6.06 29.02 -20.54
CA ASP A 535 -5.86 29.54 -21.90
C ASP A 535 -5.22 28.50 -22.83
N GLN A 536 -4.37 27.60 -22.29
CA GLN A 536 -3.74 26.52 -23.05
C GLN A 536 -4.69 25.34 -23.33
N LEU A 537 -5.67 25.12 -22.45
CA LEU A 537 -6.70 24.10 -22.63
C LEU A 537 -7.58 24.39 -23.86
N SER A 538 -7.87 25.68 -24.07
CA SER A 538 -8.76 26.17 -25.13
C SER A 538 -8.10 26.09 -26.52
N THR A 539 -6.78 26.32 -26.60
CA THR A 539 -6.03 26.34 -27.88
C THR A 539 -5.76 24.95 -28.45
N ARG A 540 -5.55 23.93 -27.60
CA ARG A 540 -5.34 22.54 -28.07
C ARG A 540 -6.61 21.86 -28.57
N ALA A 541 -7.77 22.16 -27.96
CA ALA A 541 -9.06 21.60 -28.40
C ALA A 541 -9.49 22.09 -29.80
N ALA A 542 -9.06 23.30 -30.20
CA ALA A 542 -9.33 23.83 -31.54
C ALA A 542 -8.45 23.20 -32.65
N GLY A 543 -7.34 22.54 -32.29
CA GLY A 543 -6.37 21.98 -33.24
C GLY A 543 -6.61 20.53 -33.65
N SER A 544 -7.58 19.83 -33.05
CA SER A 544 -7.86 18.40 -33.28
C SER A 544 -9.15 18.13 -34.08
N ALA A 545 -9.79 19.16 -34.64
CA ALA A 545 -10.89 18.96 -35.58
C ALA A 545 -10.35 18.31 -36.87
N PRO A 546 -10.87 17.14 -37.30
CA PRO A 546 -10.42 16.52 -38.54
C PRO A 546 -10.79 17.44 -39.71
N THR A 547 -9.78 17.85 -40.46
CA THR A 547 -9.96 18.46 -41.78
C THR A 547 -10.75 17.48 -42.64
N ARG A 548 -12.06 17.73 -42.77
CA ARG A 548 -12.87 17.12 -43.83
C ARG A 548 -12.38 17.67 -45.15
N THR A 549 -11.47 16.96 -45.80
CA THR A 549 -11.23 17.13 -47.22
C THR A 549 -12.40 16.50 -47.97
N GLY A 550 -13.20 17.36 -48.61
CA GLY A 550 -14.14 16.97 -49.66
C GLY A 550 -13.44 16.70 -50.98
#